data_AF-A0A917XRF3-F1
#
_entry.id   AF-A0A917XRF3-F1
#
_cell.length_a   1.000
_cell.length_b   1.000
_cell.length_c   1.000
_cell.angle_alpha   90.00
_cell.angle_beta   90.00
_cell.angle_gamma   90.00
#
_symmetry.space_group_name_H-M   'P 1'
#
loop_
_entity.id
_entity.type
_entity.pdbx_description
1 polymer ?
#
loop_
_entity_poly.entity_id
_entity_poly.type
_entity_poly.pdbx_seq_one_letter_code
_entity_poly.pdbx_strand_id
1 'polypeptide(L)'
;MVSVTHAAHNIEITAEGLQEELARLELQKEALERELAAVMAHLGSVRRTLSAFESLMRAPTAAASTGPTGSAAAERGQAAAPAAPQTSVASPGATDTTTPSAAPKARKPEKGKTAERPVSTDTDADGQKQYGKLTEQIMEYFAKVGDVDVRAREVAAALGRDSDSGSINAVRSTLDRLVGTSRVRRTGRGLYRAKRS
;
A
#
# COMPACT_ATOMS: atom_id res chain seq x y z
N MET A 1 -29.08 -38.60 5.47
CA MET A 1 -29.05 -37.68 6.63
C MET A 1 -27.68 -37.03 6.85
N VAL A 2 -26.54 -37.73 6.72
CA VAL A 2 -25.20 -37.18 7.06
C VAL A 2 -24.72 -35.99 6.19
N SER A 3 -25.17 -35.87 4.93
CA SER A 3 -24.67 -34.81 4.02
C SER A 3 -25.14 -33.40 4.40
N VAL A 4 -26.31 -33.27 5.05
CA VAL A 4 -26.89 -31.97 5.42
C VAL A 4 -26.13 -31.35 6.60
N THR A 5 -25.72 -32.16 7.57
CA THR A 5 -24.93 -31.70 8.72
C THR A 5 -23.50 -31.31 8.31
N HIS A 6 -22.89 -32.02 7.36
CA HIS A 6 -21.59 -31.62 6.80
C HIS A 6 -21.69 -30.28 6.05
N ALA A 7 -22.75 -30.06 5.26
CA ALA A 7 -22.96 -28.78 4.58
C ALA A 7 -23.12 -27.62 5.57
N ALA A 8 -23.92 -27.80 6.63
CA ALA A 8 -24.10 -26.78 7.68
C ALA A 8 -22.79 -26.42 8.39
N HIS A 9 -21.97 -27.42 8.75
CA HIS A 9 -20.69 -27.19 9.43
C HIS A 9 -19.66 -26.47 8.55
N ASN A 10 -19.63 -26.72 7.22
CA ASN A 10 -18.76 -25.95 6.32
C ASN A 10 -19.20 -24.47 6.18
N ILE A 11 -20.52 -24.20 6.25
CA ILE A 11 -21.05 -22.83 6.27
C ILE A 11 -20.64 -22.11 7.56
N GLU A 12 -20.72 -22.80 8.70
CA GLU A 12 -20.29 -22.30 10.01
C GLU A 12 -18.79 -21.93 10.02
N ILE A 13 -17.90 -22.84 9.61
CA ILE A 13 -16.45 -22.58 9.47
C ILE A 13 -16.18 -21.40 8.51
N THR A 14 -16.94 -21.29 7.41
CA THR A 14 -16.78 -20.19 6.46
C THR A 14 -17.24 -18.86 7.07
N ALA A 15 -18.32 -18.86 7.86
CA ALA A 15 -18.81 -17.67 8.55
C ALA A 15 -17.84 -17.20 9.64
N GLU A 16 -17.26 -18.11 10.42
CA GLU A 16 -16.20 -17.81 11.40
C GLU A 16 -14.98 -17.20 10.70
N GLY A 17 -14.48 -17.82 9.62
CA GLY A 17 -13.34 -17.30 8.86
C GLY A 17 -13.58 -15.90 8.27
N LEU A 18 -14.81 -15.60 7.81
CA LEU A 18 -15.18 -14.26 7.34
C LEU A 18 -15.26 -13.24 8.48
N GLN A 19 -15.66 -13.65 9.68
CA GLN A 19 -15.67 -12.78 10.88
C GLN A 19 -14.24 -12.45 11.34
N GLU A 20 -13.33 -13.45 11.33
CA GLU A 20 -11.91 -13.24 11.61
C GLU A 20 -11.24 -12.31 10.58
N GLU A 21 -11.53 -12.49 9.29
CA GLU A 21 -11.01 -11.62 8.23
C GLU A 21 -11.55 -10.19 8.34
N LEU A 22 -12.83 -10.01 8.68
CA LEU A 22 -13.44 -8.70 8.94
C LEU A 22 -12.72 -7.99 10.10
N ALA A 23 -12.59 -8.64 11.27
CA ALA A 23 -11.91 -8.06 12.43
C ALA A 23 -10.45 -7.68 12.12
N ARG A 24 -9.75 -8.49 11.31
CA ARG A 24 -8.39 -8.20 10.84
C ARG A 24 -8.35 -6.97 9.92
N LEU A 25 -9.31 -6.83 9.01
CA LEU A 25 -9.41 -5.67 8.10
C LEU A 25 -9.74 -4.38 8.86
N GLU A 26 -10.60 -4.44 9.88
CA GLU A 26 -10.89 -3.29 10.76
C GLU A 26 -9.64 -2.83 11.51
N LEU A 27 -8.87 -3.76 12.10
CA LEU A 27 -7.60 -3.43 12.76
C LEU A 27 -6.59 -2.78 11.79
N GLN A 28 -6.50 -3.27 10.55
CA GLN A 28 -5.65 -2.69 9.52
C GLN A 28 -6.11 -1.28 9.11
N LYS A 29 -7.42 -1.07 8.98
CA LYS A 29 -8.00 0.25 8.71
C LYS A 29 -7.60 1.25 9.80
N GLU A 30 -7.79 0.92 11.07
CA GLU A 30 -7.42 1.84 12.16
C GLU A 30 -5.90 2.13 12.19
N ALA A 31 -5.06 1.15 11.87
CA ALA A 31 -3.62 1.35 11.78
C ALA A 31 -3.26 2.37 10.69
N LEU A 32 -3.86 2.23 9.50
CA LEU A 32 -3.69 3.18 8.39
C LEU A 32 -4.25 4.59 8.72
N GLU A 33 -5.36 4.68 9.45
CA GLU A 33 -5.91 5.97 9.91
C GLU A 33 -4.95 6.67 10.90
N ARG A 34 -4.30 5.91 11.80
CA ARG A 34 -3.27 6.42 12.72
C ARG A 34 -2.01 6.87 11.95
N GLU A 35 -1.57 6.12 10.95
CA GLU A 35 -0.45 6.52 10.07
C GLU A 35 -0.78 7.81 9.28
N LEU A 36 -1.97 7.91 8.71
CA LEU A 36 -2.44 9.10 7.99
C LEU A 36 -2.46 10.33 8.91
N ALA A 37 -2.97 10.18 10.15
CA ALA A 37 -2.93 11.24 11.16
C ALA A 37 -1.49 11.68 11.49
N ALA A 38 -0.54 10.74 11.61
CA ALA A 38 0.87 11.05 11.83
C ALA A 38 1.50 11.81 10.64
N VAL A 39 1.18 11.40 9.40
CA VAL A 39 1.64 12.11 8.18
C VAL A 39 1.05 13.53 8.11
N MET A 40 -0.23 13.72 8.43
CA MET A 40 -0.84 15.06 8.49
C MET A 40 -0.19 15.94 9.57
N ALA A 41 0.10 15.39 10.75
CA ALA A 41 0.81 16.10 11.81
C ALA A 41 2.22 16.50 11.36
N HIS A 42 2.94 15.61 10.66
CA HIS A 42 4.25 15.91 10.09
C HIS A 42 4.18 17.01 9.02
N LEU A 43 3.24 16.93 8.07
CA LEU A 43 3.01 17.99 7.07
C LEU A 43 2.66 19.34 7.71
N GLY A 44 1.85 19.34 8.77
CA GLY A 44 1.56 20.54 9.56
C GLY A 44 2.80 21.12 10.24
N SER A 45 3.70 20.25 10.73
CA SER A 45 4.99 20.65 11.28
C SER A 45 5.90 21.26 10.22
N VAL A 46 6.07 20.60 9.06
CA VAL A 46 6.88 21.08 7.94
C VAL A 46 6.38 22.44 7.46
N ARG A 47 5.07 22.61 7.27
CA ARG A 47 4.47 23.90 6.90
C ARG A 47 4.78 25.00 7.93
N ARG A 48 4.62 24.72 9.23
CA ARG A 48 5.00 25.67 10.30
C ARG A 48 6.49 26.04 10.25
N THR A 49 7.38 25.08 10.04
CA THR A 49 8.81 25.38 9.91
C THR A 49 9.12 26.23 8.68
N LEU A 50 8.51 25.93 7.52
CA LEU A 50 8.67 26.74 6.31
C LEU A 50 8.16 28.17 6.51
N SER A 51 6.98 28.37 7.08
CA SER A 51 6.47 29.72 7.37
C SER A 51 7.31 30.48 8.41
N ALA A 52 7.96 29.77 9.35
CA ALA A 52 8.92 30.38 10.27
C ALA A 52 10.20 30.81 9.56
N PHE A 53 10.73 29.99 8.63
CA PHE A 53 11.87 30.37 7.78
C PHE A 53 11.53 31.53 6.83
N GLU A 54 10.35 31.53 6.21
CA GLU A 54 9.86 32.64 5.38
C GLU A 54 9.76 33.94 6.19
N SER A 55 9.23 33.85 7.42
CA SER A 55 9.16 34.98 8.35
C SER A 55 10.55 35.50 8.71
N LEU A 56 11.51 34.61 8.98
CA LEU A 56 12.90 34.95 9.26
C LEU A 56 13.58 35.62 8.05
N MET A 57 13.34 35.12 6.83
CA MET A 57 13.86 35.70 5.58
C MET A 57 13.19 37.04 5.23
N ARG A 58 11.96 37.30 5.70
CA ARG A 58 11.26 38.59 5.52
C ARG A 58 11.62 39.62 6.60
N ALA A 59 12.09 39.17 7.75
CA ALA A 59 12.43 40.01 8.90
C ALA A 59 13.80 40.75 8.93
N PRO A 60 14.80 40.56 8.02
CA PRO A 60 16.13 41.16 8.21
C PRO A 60 16.18 42.67 7.89
N THR A 61 15.02 43.32 7.68
CA THR A 61 14.88 44.75 7.36
C THR A 61 13.98 45.50 8.37
N ALA A 62 13.82 44.96 9.59
CA ALA A 62 13.10 45.61 10.69
C ALA A 62 13.97 45.89 11.93
N ALA A 63 15.29 45.80 11.81
CA ALA A 63 16.25 46.11 12.88
C ALA A 63 16.59 47.61 12.98
N ALA A 64 15.61 48.51 12.75
CA ALA A 64 15.74 49.95 12.96
C ALA A 64 14.38 50.67 12.96
N SER A 65 13.62 50.59 14.07
CA SER A 65 12.76 51.70 14.57
C SER A 65 12.13 51.36 15.93
N THR A 66 12.48 52.20 16.90
CA THR A 66 11.88 52.46 18.21
C THR A 66 10.34 52.34 18.31
N GLY A 67 9.82 51.80 19.43
CA GLY A 67 8.43 52.03 19.90
C GLY A 67 8.25 53.44 20.52
N PRO A 68 7.19 53.73 21.32
CA PRO A 68 6.15 52.86 21.92
C PRO A 68 4.68 53.39 21.76
N THR A 69 3.73 52.90 22.58
CA THR A 69 2.30 53.30 22.75
C THR A 69 1.35 53.04 21.55
N GLY A 70 0.09 52.61 21.67
CA GLY A 70 -0.83 52.17 22.76
C GLY A 70 -2.11 51.59 22.08
N SER A 71 -3.26 51.24 22.68
CA SER A 71 -3.71 51.05 24.06
C SER A 71 -5.08 50.32 24.03
N ALA A 72 -5.26 49.22 24.79
CA ALA A 72 -6.53 48.64 25.26
C ALA A 72 -6.17 47.44 26.16
N ALA A 73 -6.16 47.55 27.50
CA ALA A 73 -7.34 47.46 28.37
C ALA A 73 -8.10 46.12 28.26
N ALA A 74 -8.35 45.33 29.31
CA ALA A 74 -7.78 45.30 30.66
C ALA A 74 -8.23 44.00 31.34
N GLU A 75 -7.36 43.25 32.02
CA GLU A 75 -7.79 42.64 33.29
C GLU A 75 -6.63 42.36 34.27
N ARG A 76 -6.71 43.05 35.41
CA ARG A 76 -6.46 42.55 36.77
C ARG A 76 -5.27 41.61 36.96
N GLY A 77 -4.12 42.18 37.27
CA GLY A 77 -2.94 41.43 37.70
C GLY A 77 -3.09 40.76 39.07
N GLN A 78 -2.28 39.74 39.30
CA GLN A 78 -2.03 39.16 40.61
C GLN A 78 -0.53 39.12 40.91
N ALA A 79 -0.21 39.39 42.17
CA ALA A 79 1.02 39.94 42.68
C ALA A 79 2.33 39.12 42.51
N ALA A 80 3.42 39.90 42.53
CA ALA A 80 4.72 39.61 43.16
C ALA A 80 5.69 38.57 42.54
N ALA A 81 6.87 39.08 42.18
CA ALA A 81 8.15 38.37 42.16
C ALA A 81 8.90 38.63 43.50
N PRO A 82 10.21 38.36 43.66
CA PRO A 82 11.11 37.39 43.00
C PRO A 82 11.94 36.53 44.01
N ALA A 83 12.53 35.40 43.58
CA ALA A 83 13.82 34.89 44.09
C ALA A 83 14.32 33.65 43.32
N ALA A 84 15.62 33.59 43.07
CA ALA A 84 16.40 32.38 42.75
C ALA A 84 17.41 32.15 43.91
N PRO A 85 18.36 31.18 43.90
CA PRO A 85 18.64 30.10 42.95
C PRO A 85 18.88 28.71 43.64
N GLN A 86 19.61 27.80 42.99
CA GLN A 86 20.23 26.55 43.51
C GLN A 86 19.27 25.33 43.62
N THR A 87 19.69 24.07 43.36
CA THR A 87 21.04 23.51 43.11
C THR A 87 20.98 22.29 42.18
N SER A 88 22.17 21.85 41.72
CA SER A 88 22.55 20.49 41.24
C SER A 88 21.80 19.35 41.95
N VAL A 89 21.63 18.11 41.45
CA VAL A 89 22.41 17.21 40.57
C VAL A 89 21.44 16.15 39.98
N ALA A 90 21.71 15.26 39.02
CA ALA A 90 22.88 14.93 38.18
C ALA A 90 22.38 14.17 36.92
N SER A 91 23.31 13.73 36.04
CA SER A 91 23.17 12.51 35.24
C SER A 91 24.24 11.50 35.71
N PRO A 92 23.90 10.22 35.84
CA PRO A 92 24.50 9.19 34.98
C PRO A 92 23.47 8.13 34.53
N GLY A 93 23.72 7.22 33.58
CA GLY A 93 24.95 6.95 32.82
C GLY A 93 25.41 5.48 32.94
N ALA A 94 25.17 4.69 31.88
CA ALA A 94 25.60 3.28 31.68
C ALA A 94 25.03 2.25 32.70
N THR A 95 24.75 0.97 32.37
CA THR A 95 25.51 -0.05 31.60
C THR A 95 24.50 -1.09 31.03
N ASP A 96 24.72 -1.70 29.85
CA ASP A 96 25.49 -2.95 29.60
C ASP A 96 24.89 -4.17 30.36
N THR A 97 24.70 -5.39 29.84
CA THR A 97 25.12 -6.06 28.58
C THR A 97 24.13 -7.21 28.30
N THR A 98 23.90 -7.63 27.05
CA THR A 98 23.91 -9.07 26.63
C THR A 98 23.47 -9.27 25.17
N THR A 99 24.41 -9.70 24.35
CA THR A 99 24.17 -10.61 23.21
C THR A 99 25.23 -11.70 23.36
N PRO A 100 24.95 -12.97 23.00
CA PRO A 100 25.42 -13.38 21.66
C PRO A 100 24.61 -14.51 20.99
N SER A 101 24.90 -14.70 19.69
CA SER A 101 24.71 -15.95 18.91
C SER A 101 23.26 -16.40 18.59
N ALA A 102 22.89 -16.75 17.36
CA ALA A 102 23.71 -17.37 16.31
C ALA A 102 23.09 -17.21 14.90
N ALA A 103 23.95 -17.32 13.90
CA ALA A 103 23.61 -17.59 12.50
C ALA A 103 24.60 -18.64 11.95
N PRO A 104 24.43 -19.20 10.73
CA PRO A 104 23.21 -19.44 9.97
C PRO A 104 22.98 -20.95 9.75
N LYS A 105 21.84 -21.37 9.19
CA LYS A 105 21.73 -22.72 8.59
C LYS A 105 20.96 -22.70 7.28
N ALA A 106 21.68 -22.93 6.19
CA ALA A 106 21.11 -23.11 4.87
C ALA A 106 20.25 -24.38 4.82
N ARG A 107 19.09 -24.29 4.19
CA ARG A 107 18.42 -25.44 3.56
C ARG A 107 18.09 -25.07 2.10
N LYS A 108 18.55 -25.92 1.18
CA LYS A 108 18.21 -25.86 -0.25
C LYS A 108 16.73 -26.20 -0.45
N PRO A 109 16.13 -25.83 -1.61
CA PRO A 109 14.68 -25.85 -1.78
C PRO A 109 14.16 -27.27 -2.05
N GLU A 110 13.05 -27.63 -1.40
CA GLU A 110 12.23 -28.76 -1.85
C GLU A 110 11.08 -28.28 -2.74
N LYS A 111 10.88 -29.08 -3.79
CA LYS A 111 10.07 -28.83 -4.98
C LYS A 111 8.76 -29.59 -4.82
N GLY A 112 7.69 -28.92 -4.39
CA GLY A 112 6.51 -29.63 -3.86
C GLY A 112 5.15 -28.95 -4.01
N LYS A 113 4.71 -28.76 -5.26
CA LYS A 113 3.31 -28.86 -5.75
C LYS A 113 2.14 -28.09 -5.07
N THR A 114 1.29 -27.57 -5.95
CA THR A 114 -0.14 -27.22 -5.70
C THR A 114 -0.40 -25.99 -4.83
N ALA A 115 -0.36 -24.82 -5.46
CA ALA A 115 -1.11 -23.66 -5.00
C ALA A 115 -2.61 -23.91 -5.27
N GLU A 116 -3.36 -24.33 -4.25
CA GLU A 116 -4.82 -24.28 -4.30
C GLU A 116 -5.27 -22.83 -4.17
N ARG A 117 -5.55 -22.25 -5.34
CA ARG A 117 -6.21 -20.96 -5.49
C ARG A 117 -7.69 -21.15 -5.13
N PRO A 118 -8.27 -20.35 -4.22
CA PRO A 118 -9.70 -20.42 -3.95
C PRO A 118 -10.47 -20.11 -5.24
N VAL A 119 -11.42 -20.99 -5.56
CA VAL A 119 -12.24 -20.89 -6.77
C VAL A 119 -13.56 -20.23 -6.37
N SER A 120 -13.69 -18.93 -6.65
CA SER A 120 -14.93 -18.18 -6.45
C SER A 120 -15.97 -18.55 -7.51
N THR A 121 -16.59 -19.72 -7.36
CA THR A 121 -17.67 -20.19 -8.23
C THR A 121 -18.96 -19.43 -7.94
N ASP A 122 -19.25 -18.40 -8.75
CA ASP A 122 -20.63 -18.05 -9.18
C ASP A 122 -20.68 -16.86 -10.17
N THR A 123 -19.56 -16.19 -10.47
CA THR A 123 -19.47 -15.20 -11.58
C THR A 123 -18.94 -15.81 -12.88
N ASP A 124 -18.69 -17.13 -12.92
CA ASP A 124 -17.95 -17.79 -13.99
C ASP A 124 -18.68 -17.81 -15.34
N ALA A 125 -20.02 -17.89 -15.40
CA ALA A 125 -20.72 -18.06 -16.67
C ALA A 125 -20.59 -16.86 -17.61
N ASP A 126 -20.72 -15.63 -17.09
CA ASP A 126 -20.48 -14.42 -17.90
C ASP A 126 -19.01 -14.02 -17.90
N GLY A 127 -18.29 -14.23 -16.79
CA GLY A 127 -16.84 -14.08 -16.74
C GLY A 127 -16.14 -14.85 -17.87
N GLN A 128 -16.46 -16.14 -18.06
CA GLN A 128 -15.87 -16.99 -19.09
C GLN A 128 -16.21 -16.53 -20.51
N LYS A 129 -17.42 -16.01 -20.77
CA LYS A 129 -17.77 -15.41 -22.08
C LYS A 129 -16.93 -14.16 -22.35
N GLN A 130 -16.74 -13.29 -21.35
CA GLN A 130 -15.90 -12.10 -21.48
C GLN A 130 -14.41 -12.46 -21.60
N TYR A 131 -13.92 -13.47 -20.86
CA TYR A 131 -12.56 -14.01 -21.01
C TYR A 131 -12.34 -14.63 -22.39
N GLY A 132 -13.34 -15.32 -22.97
CA GLY A 132 -13.28 -15.85 -24.34
C GLY A 132 -13.09 -14.73 -25.36
N LYS A 133 -14.01 -13.74 -25.36
CA LYS A 133 -13.91 -12.55 -26.22
C LYS A 133 -12.61 -11.76 -26.04
N LEU A 134 -12.15 -11.60 -24.80
CA LEU A 134 -10.88 -10.94 -24.50
C LEU A 134 -9.69 -11.75 -25.03
N THR A 135 -9.74 -13.08 -24.97
CA THR A 135 -8.71 -13.97 -25.52
C THR A 135 -8.64 -13.82 -27.04
N GLU A 136 -9.78 -13.78 -27.73
CA GLU A 136 -9.86 -13.57 -29.18
C GLU A 136 -9.28 -12.20 -29.56
N GLN A 137 -9.70 -11.12 -28.90
CA GLN A 137 -9.18 -9.76 -29.12
C GLN A 137 -7.66 -9.64 -28.88
N ILE A 138 -7.13 -10.31 -27.85
CA ILE A 138 -5.69 -10.35 -27.57
C ILE A 138 -4.96 -11.09 -28.70
N MET A 139 -5.48 -12.22 -29.16
CA MET A 139 -4.88 -12.99 -30.27
C MET A 139 -4.93 -12.22 -31.60
N GLU A 140 -6.02 -11.51 -31.90
CA GLU A 140 -6.16 -10.64 -33.07
C GLU A 140 -5.15 -9.49 -33.02
N TYR A 141 -4.99 -8.84 -31.86
CA TYR A 141 -3.98 -7.80 -31.66
C TYR A 141 -2.55 -8.35 -31.86
N PHE A 142 -2.22 -9.51 -31.30
CA PHE A 142 -0.91 -10.14 -31.50
C PHE A 142 -0.70 -10.63 -32.94
N ALA A 143 -1.75 -11.00 -33.69
CA ALA A 143 -1.64 -11.28 -35.12
C ALA A 143 -1.33 -10.00 -35.93
N LYS A 144 -1.89 -8.86 -35.51
CA LYS A 144 -1.69 -7.54 -36.15
C LYS A 144 -0.33 -6.90 -35.84
N VAL A 145 0.18 -7.08 -34.62
CA VAL A 145 1.45 -6.50 -34.15
C VAL A 145 2.63 -7.46 -34.31
N GLY A 146 2.37 -8.77 -34.35
CA GLY A 146 3.36 -9.80 -34.65
C GLY A 146 4.31 -10.12 -33.50
N ASP A 147 5.59 -10.30 -33.84
CA ASP A 147 6.65 -10.82 -32.98
C ASP A 147 7.20 -9.82 -31.92
N VAL A 148 6.43 -8.80 -31.53
CA VAL A 148 6.84 -7.74 -30.59
C VAL A 148 6.70 -8.18 -29.13
N ASP A 149 7.64 -7.74 -28.29
CA ASP A 149 7.56 -7.87 -26.83
C ASP A 149 6.66 -6.76 -26.24
N VAL A 150 5.41 -7.12 -25.89
CA VAL A 150 4.38 -6.18 -25.42
C VAL A 150 4.04 -6.44 -23.95
N ARG A 151 3.83 -5.39 -23.15
CA ARG A 151 3.34 -5.50 -21.77
C ARG A 151 1.82 -5.66 -21.72
N ALA A 152 1.31 -6.32 -20.68
CA ALA A 152 -0.14 -6.44 -20.45
C ALA A 152 -0.88 -5.09 -20.43
N ARG A 153 -0.22 -4.01 -19.97
CA ARG A 153 -0.77 -2.63 -20.00
C ARG A 153 -0.81 -2.03 -21.40
N GLU A 154 0.16 -2.33 -22.26
CA GLU A 154 0.20 -1.87 -23.66
C GLU A 154 -0.87 -2.61 -24.49
N VAL A 155 -1.04 -3.92 -24.26
CA VAL A 155 -2.17 -4.68 -24.83
C VAL A 155 -3.51 -4.11 -24.35
N ALA A 156 -3.66 -3.79 -23.06
CA ALA A 156 -4.87 -3.17 -22.54
C ALA A 156 -5.13 -1.78 -23.18
N ALA A 157 -4.12 -0.94 -23.34
CA ALA A 157 -4.24 0.38 -23.97
C ALA A 157 -4.60 0.27 -25.46
N ALA A 158 -4.00 -0.67 -26.19
CA ALA A 158 -4.33 -0.93 -27.59
C ALA A 158 -5.76 -1.46 -27.80
N LEU A 159 -6.33 -2.11 -26.78
CA LEU A 159 -7.73 -2.54 -26.75
C LEU A 159 -8.69 -1.48 -26.16
N GLY A 160 -8.18 -0.31 -25.73
CA GLY A 160 -8.97 0.74 -25.08
C GLY A 160 -9.50 0.35 -23.68
N ARG A 161 -8.80 -0.53 -22.97
CA ARG A 161 -9.19 -1.13 -21.67
C ARG A 161 -8.20 -0.82 -20.54
N ASP A 162 -7.33 0.16 -20.68
CA ASP A 162 -6.38 0.60 -19.64
C ASP A 162 -6.96 1.60 -18.63
N SER A 163 -8.23 2.01 -18.82
CA SER A 163 -8.96 2.90 -17.91
C SER A 163 -9.20 2.32 -16.51
N ASP A 164 -9.12 1.00 -16.34
CA ASP A 164 -9.33 0.32 -15.07
C ASP A 164 -8.21 -0.71 -14.77
N SER A 165 -7.77 -0.73 -13.52
CA SER A 165 -6.77 -1.69 -13.02
C SER A 165 -7.30 -3.13 -13.02
N GLY A 166 -8.60 -3.34 -12.82
CA GLY A 166 -9.25 -4.64 -12.97
C GLY A 166 -9.10 -5.18 -14.40
N SER A 167 -9.39 -4.35 -15.40
CA SER A 167 -9.23 -4.68 -16.82
C SER A 167 -7.77 -5.00 -17.21
N ILE A 168 -6.79 -4.24 -16.72
CA ILE A 168 -5.36 -4.55 -16.93
C ILE A 168 -4.98 -5.90 -16.28
N ASN A 169 -5.50 -6.20 -15.09
CA ASN A 169 -5.28 -7.48 -14.41
C ASN A 169 -5.97 -8.66 -15.12
N ALA A 170 -7.15 -8.45 -15.72
CA ALA A 170 -7.83 -9.45 -16.54
C ALA A 170 -7.03 -9.78 -17.81
N VAL A 171 -6.48 -8.78 -18.48
CA VAL A 171 -5.54 -8.95 -19.62
C VAL A 171 -4.30 -9.73 -19.17
N ARG A 172 -3.63 -9.33 -18.07
CA ARG A 172 -2.46 -10.05 -17.53
C ARG A 172 -2.77 -11.52 -17.23
N SER A 173 -3.90 -11.78 -16.56
CA SER A 173 -4.34 -13.13 -16.20
C SER A 173 -4.66 -13.99 -17.42
N THR A 174 -5.16 -13.37 -18.50
CA THR A 174 -5.42 -14.06 -19.78
C THR A 174 -4.11 -14.37 -20.51
N LEU A 175 -3.15 -13.44 -20.53
CA LEU A 175 -1.82 -13.66 -21.08
C LEU A 175 -1.06 -14.77 -20.34
N ASP A 176 -1.14 -14.83 -19.00
CA ASP A 176 -0.50 -15.90 -18.23
C ASP A 176 -1.14 -17.28 -18.54
N ARG A 177 -2.46 -17.36 -18.81
CA ARG A 177 -3.10 -18.60 -19.32
C ARG A 177 -2.67 -18.95 -20.76
N LEU A 178 -2.50 -17.94 -21.63
CA LEU A 178 -1.99 -18.14 -23.00
C LEU A 178 -0.51 -18.58 -23.03
N VAL A 179 0.28 -18.16 -22.03
CA VAL A 179 1.64 -18.68 -21.81
C VAL A 179 1.59 -20.12 -21.31
N GLY A 180 0.71 -20.45 -20.35
CA GLY A 180 0.51 -21.83 -19.89
C GLY A 180 0.07 -22.79 -20.99
N THR A 181 -0.76 -22.33 -21.94
CA THR A 181 -1.18 -23.08 -23.13
C THR A 181 -0.22 -22.97 -24.32
N SER A 182 0.98 -22.40 -24.12
CA SER A 182 2.05 -22.27 -25.12
C SER A 182 1.69 -21.50 -26.41
N ARG A 183 0.64 -20.66 -26.39
CA ARG A 183 0.26 -19.76 -27.51
C ARG A 183 1.02 -18.43 -27.48
N VAL A 184 1.41 -17.99 -26.29
CA VAL A 184 2.23 -16.79 -26.04
C VAL A 184 3.50 -17.22 -25.31
N ARG A 185 4.61 -16.50 -25.46
CA ARG A 185 5.83 -16.69 -24.66
C ARG A 185 6.07 -15.47 -23.78
N ARG A 186 6.57 -15.71 -22.57
CA ARG A 186 7.04 -14.66 -21.66
C ARG A 186 8.53 -14.46 -21.88
N THR A 187 8.93 -13.29 -22.33
CA THR A 187 10.32 -12.94 -22.68
C THR A 187 11.05 -12.19 -21.56
N GLY A 188 10.29 -11.60 -20.63
CA GLY A 188 10.85 -10.91 -19.46
C GLY A 188 9.81 -10.63 -18.37
N ARG A 189 10.16 -9.79 -17.39
CA ARG A 189 9.26 -9.40 -16.29
C ARG A 189 8.09 -8.58 -16.83
N GLY A 190 6.98 -9.26 -17.11
CA GLY A 190 5.74 -8.66 -17.61
C GLY A 190 5.75 -8.34 -19.11
N LEU A 191 6.70 -8.88 -19.86
CA LEU A 191 6.77 -8.82 -21.32
C LEU A 191 6.27 -10.14 -21.93
N TYR A 192 5.40 -10.02 -22.91
CA TYR A 192 4.72 -11.13 -23.59
C TYR A 192 4.89 -10.96 -25.10
N ARG A 193 5.19 -12.06 -25.79
CA ARG A 193 5.37 -12.10 -27.24
C ARG A 193 4.55 -13.24 -27.84
N ALA A 194 3.92 -13.00 -28.97
CA ALA A 194 3.23 -14.05 -29.72
C ALA A 194 4.18 -15.22 -30.03
N LYS A 195 3.74 -16.47 -29.87
CA LYS A 195 4.51 -17.60 -30.39
C LYS A 195 4.16 -17.78 -31.86
N ARG A 196 5.12 -17.54 -32.74
CA ARG A 196 5.00 -17.90 -34.17
C ARG A 196 4.54 -19.36 -34.28
N SER A 197 3.43 -19.54 -34.98
CA SER A 197 2.94 -20.83 -35.47
C SER A 197 3.24 -20.91 -36.97
#